data_AF-A0A193LFF9-F1
#
_entry.id   AF-A0A193LFF9-F1
#
_cell.length_a   1.000
_cell.length_b   1.000
_cell.length_c   1.000
_cell.angle_alpha   90.00
_cell.angle_beta   90.00
_cell.angle_gamma   90.00
#
_symmetry.space_group_name_H-M   'P 1'
#
loop_
_entity.id
_entity.type
_entity.pdbx_description
1 polymer ?
#
loop_
_entity_poly.entity_id
_entity_poly.type
_entity_poly.pdbx_seq_one_letter_code
_entity_poly.pdbx_strand_id
1 'polypeptide(L)'
;MVAGQSKLFRAFKYTVYGLLTLNVWLFFNEEWAASALRFGDGIAFADIIEGFAATIDTAAWVVLLLMFELETYVLEDRHITRFVGWVLQLLRVLCYAVICYAFFGYVTKLLFLMQVTPFTAVTDLCASAVQNWAYATDLDQYEMITAGTCESFTSSNQFVRFYGMNALVDTDGYREILRLAWVDVINAGVWLGVVAVLEMDVQLQTRERLHGRIQTLSNCAKYVMYSLLFLAAVYWGFKGDFVDFWDAFLWLVAFVFIELNVVQWQQEDERAAKETGAALLGDA
;
A
#
# COMPACT_ATOMS: atom_id res chain seq x y z
N MET A 1 7.21 2.85 -35.75
CA MET A 1 5.75 2.78 -35.98
C MET A 1 5.19 1.82 -34.93
N VAL A 2 4.50 2.32 -33.91
CA VAL A 2 4.04 1.56 -32.74
C VAL A 2 3.09 0.44 -33.17
N ALA A 3 3.60 -0.78 -33.25
CA ALA A 3 2.79 -1.96 -33.55
C ALA A 3 2.03 -2.40 -32.30
N GLY A 4 0.93 -1.69 -32.01
CA GLY A 4 -0.22 -2.23 -31.28
C GLY A 4 -0.12 -2.31 -29.75
N GLN A 5 -0.31 -1.17 -29.05
CA GLN A 5 -1.05 -1.25 -27.78
C GLN A 5 -2.48 -1.67 -28.12
N SER A 6 -2.78 -2.96 -28.01
CA SER A 6 -4.13 -3.47 -28.26
C SER A 6 -5.14 -2.69 -27.40
N LYS A 7 -6.35 -2.43 -27.91
CA LYS A 7 -7.43 -1.81 -27.12
C LYS A 7 -7.65 -2.54 -25.78
N LEU A 8 -7.36 -3.85 -25.77
CA LEU A 8 -7.37 -4.70 -24.60
C LEU A 8 -6.35 -4.28 -23.53
N PHE A 9 -5.10 -3.99 -23.91
CA PHE A 9 -4.07 -3.52 -22.96
C PHE A 9 -4.45 -2.18 -22.32
N ARG A 10 -4.96 -1.23 -23.13
CA ARG A 10 -5.45 0.05 -22.62
C ARG A 10 -6.64 -0.13 -21.68
N ALA A 11 -7.61 -0.96 -22.06
CA ALA A 11 -8.76 -1.27 -21.22
C ALA A 11 -8.31 -1.88 -19.89
N PHE A 12 -7.45 -2.90 -19.93
CA PHE A 12 -6.89 -3.54 -18.74
C PHE A 12 -6.21 -2.53 -17.80
N LYS A 13 -5.32 -1.68 -18.33
CA LYS A 13 -4.60 -0.67 -17.55
C LYS A 13 -5.56 0.29 -16.84
N TYR A 14 -6.53 0.87 -17.56
CA TYR A 14 -7.49 1.78 -16.95
C TYR A 14 -8.47 1.07 -16.01
N THR A 15 -8.73 -0.23 -16.21
CA THR A 15 -9.44 -1.05 -15.23
C THR A 15 -8.66 -1.15 -13.94
N VAL A 16 -7.36 -1.47 -13.98
CA VAL A 16 -6.51 -1.50 -12.77
C VAL A 16 -6.50 -0.14 -12.07
N TYR A 17 -6.36 0.96 -12.82
CA TYR A 17 -6.34 2.31 -12.22
C TYR A 17 -7.68 2.66 -11.56
N GLY A 18 -8.80 2.31 -12.21
CA GLY A 18 -10.14 2.49 -11.66
C GLY A 18 -10.37 1.65 -10.39
N LEU A 19 -9.86 0.42 -10.36
CA LEU A 19 -9.94 -0.45 -9.19
C LEU A 19 -9.07 0.07 -8.03
N LEU A 20 -7.84 0.52 -8.30
CA LEU A 20 -7.00 1.15 -7.27
C LEU A 20 -7.64 2.44 -6.72
N THR A 21 -8.31 3.21 -7.58
CA THR A 21 -9.08 4.38 -7.14
C THR A 21 -10.29 3.98 -6.27
N LEU A 22 -10.95 2.87 -6.59
CA LEU A 22 -12.02 2.31 -5.75
C LEU A 22 -11.49 1.86 -4.38
N ASN A 23 -10.28 1.29 -4.31
CA ASN A 23 -9.66 0.87 -3.05
C ASN A 23 -9.50 2.03 -2.07
N VAL A 24 -9.19 3.25 -2.55
CA VAL A 24 -9.16 4.45 -1.71
C VAL A 24 -10.49 4.65 -0.96
N TRP A 25 -11.62 4.42 -1.65
CA TRP A 25 -12.94 4.53 -1.02
C TRP A 25 -13.24 3.37 -0.07
N LEU A 26 -12.80 2.14 -0.40
CA LEU A 26 -12.96 0.97 0.45
C LEU A 26 -12.22 1.14 1.79
N PHE A 27 -10.94 1.50 1.73
CA PHE A 27 -10.15 1.80 2.93
C PHE A 27 -10.75 2.94 3.73
N PHE A 28 -11.20 4.01 3.06
CA PHE A 28 -11.84 5.13 3.76
C PHE A 28 -13.07 4.68 4.54
N ASN A 29 -13.88 3.78 3.99
CA ASN A 29 -15.08 3.30 4.64
C ASN A 29 -14.77 2.45 5.89
N GLU A 30 -13.77 1.58 5.82
CA GLU A 30 -13.32 0.74 6.94
C GLU A 30 -12.67 1.59 8.04
N GLU A 31 -11.73 2.45 7.67
CA GLU A 31 -11.03 3.35 8.59
C GLU A 31 -11.99 4.36 9.22
N TRP A 32 -13.00 4.84 8.48
CA TRP A 32 -14.05 5.69 9.04
C TRP A 32 -14.85 4.97 10.12
N ALA A 33 -15.25 3.73 9.88
CA ALA A 33 -15.99 2.93 10.86
C ALA A 33 -15.15 2.64 12.12
N ALA A 34 -13.88 2.27 11.95
CA ALA A 34 -12.93 2.08 13.04
C ALA A 34 -12.70 3.36 13.86
N SER A 35 -12.52 4.49 13.16
CA SER A 35 -12.23 5.79 13.77
C SER A 35 -13.37 6.27 14.67
N ALA A 36 -14.63 5.95 14.35
CA ALA A 36 -15.78 6.31 15.17
C ALA A 36 -15.73 5.68 16.58
N LEU A 37 -15.10 4.52 16.73
CA LEU A 37 -14.91 3.86 18.02
C LEU A 37 -13.64 4.34 18.74
N ARG A 38 -12.60 4.65 17.97
CA ARG A 38 -11.30 5.13 18.49
C ARG A 38 -11.36 6.59 18.96
N PHE A 39 -12.09 7.45 18.24
CA PHE A 39 -12.13 8.90 18.44
C PHE A 39 -13.56 9.37 18.77
N GLY A 40 -14.01 9.10 19.99
CA GLY A 40 -15.39 9.42 20.43
C GLY A 40 -15.76 10.92 20.40
N ASP A 41 -14.78 11.82 20.51
CA ASP A 41 -14.96 13.27 20.47
C ASP A 41 -14.65 13.89 19.08
N GLY A 42 -14.40 13.05 18.07
CA GLY A 42 -13.94 13.45 16.74
C GLY A 42 -12.41 13.43 16.59
N ILE A 43 -11.95 13.57 15.35
CA ILE A 43 -10.54 13.39 14.96
C ILE A 43 -9.86 14.75 14.88
N ALA A 44 -8.80 14.96 15.67
CA ALA A 44 -7.98 16.15 15.56
C ALA A 44 -7.15 16.11 14.26
N PHE A 45 -6.82 17.29 13.70
CA PHE A 45 -6.03 17.37 12.46
C PHE A 45 -4.69 16.62 12.53
N ALA A 46 -4.06 16.59 13.71
CA ALA A 46 -2.81 15.87 13.93
C ALA A 46 -2.97 14.34 13.89
N ASP A 47 -4.17 13.83 14.20
CA ASP A 47 -4.45 12.40 14.35
C ASP A 47 -5.11 11.81 13.08
N ILE A 48 -5.36 12.64 12.06
CA ILE A 48 -5.95 12.20 10.78
C ILE A 48 -5.15 11.04 10.18
N ILE A 49 -3.81 11.10 10.25
CA ILE A 49 -2.97 10.04 9.70
C ILE A 49 -3.05 8.74 10.51
N GLU A 50 -3.29 8.82 11.82
CA GLU A 50 -3.43 7.64 12.67
C GLU A 50 -4.77 6.94 12.40
N GLY A 51 -5.79 7.70 12.03
CA GLY A 51 -7.10 7.18 11.68
C GLY A 51 -7.22 6.69 10.24
N PHE A 52 -6.50 7.28 9.29
CA PHE A 52 -6.69 7.05 7.84
C PHE A 52 -5.40 6.71 7.08
N ALA A 53 -4.47 5.97 7.71
CA ALA A 53 -3.17 5.66 7.13
C ALA A 53 -3.31 4.96 5.76
N ALA A 54 -4.17 3.94 5.65
CA ALA A 54 -4.33 3.16 4.42
C ALA A 54 -5.00 3.94 3.30
N THR A 55 -6.02 4.73 3.64
CA THR A 55 -6.67 5.64 2.70
C THR A 55 -5.69 6.65 2.12
N ILE A 56 -4.90 7.29 2.99
CA ILE A 56 -3.96 8.34 2.61
C ILE A 56 -2.80 7.77 1.77
N ASP A 57 -2.27 6.62 2.16
CA ASP A 57 -1.22 5.90 1.42
C ASP A 57 -1.70 5.56 0.01
N THR A 58 -2.80 4.83 -0.11
CA THR A 58 -3.35 4.36 -1.39
C THR A 58 -3.70 5.54 -2.30
N ALA A 59 -4.28 6.61 -1.75
CA ALA A 59 -4.57 7.82 -2.51
C ALA A 59 -3.31 8.49 -3.05
N ALA A 60 -2.26 8.62 -2.24
CA ALA A 60 -0.99 9.22 -2.66
C ALA A 60 -0.32 8.40 -3.77
N TRP A 61 -0.37 7.07 -3.67
CA TRP A 61 0.11 6.16 -4.71
C TRP A 61 -0.68 6.26 -6.02
N VAL A 62 -2.01 6.32 -5.96
CA VAL A 62 -2.86 6.53 -7.14
C VAL A 62 -2.53 7.86 -7.82
N VAL A 63 -2.33 8.94 -7.05
CA VAL A 63 -1.93 10.24 -7.60
C VAL A 63 -0.58 10.15 -8.31
N LEU A 64 0.43 9.50 -7.72
CA LEU A 64 1.73 9.29 -8.37
C LEU A 64 1.61 8.53 -9.68
N LEU A 65 0.81 7.46 -9.70
CA LEU A 65 0.58 6.64 -10.87
C LEU A 65 -0.11 7.45 -11.99
N LEU A 66 -1.13 8.26 -11.64
CA LEU A 66 -1.81 9.13 -12.61
C LEU A 66 -0.89 10.22 -13.15
N MET A 67 -0.01 10.78 -12.32
CA MET A 67 1.00 11.75 -12.75
C MET A 67 2.03 11.13 -13.70
N PHE A 68 2.51 9.93 -13.40
CA PHE A 68 3.44 9.20 -14.26
C PHE A 68 2.81 8.93 -15.64
N GLU A 69 1.54 8.50 -15.67
CA GLU A 69 0.80 8.31 -16.92
C GLU A 69 0.62 9.64 -17.68
N LEU A 70 0.34 10.74 -16.98
CA LEU A 70 0.19 12.06 -17.60
C LEU A 70 1.49 12.52 -18.26
N GLU A 71 2.63 12.34 -17.58
CA GLU A 71 3.96 12.69 -18.10
C GLU A 71 4.40 11.83 -19.29
N THR A 72 4.07 10.54 -19.29
CA THR A 72 4.57 9.60 -20.31
C THR A 72 3.66 9.45 -21.53
N TYR A 73 2.34 9.63 -21.37
CA TYR A 73 1.36 9.33 -22.43
C TYR A 73 0.58 10.55 -22.93
N VAL A 74 0.24 11.51 -22.05
CA VAL A 74 -0.66 12.63 -22.39
C VAL A 74 0.11 13.88 -22.79
N LEU A 75 1.24 14.15 -22.13
CA LEU A 75 2.09 15.30 -22.40
C LEU A 75 3.23 14.90 -23.37
N GLU A 76 3.04 15.09 -24.68
CA GLU A 76 4.18 15.15 -25.60
C GLU A 76 5.09 16.33 -25.19
N ASP A 77 6.42 16.17 -25.28
CA ASP A 77 7.47 17.13 -24.87
C ASP A 77 7.22 18.59 -25.28
N ARG A 78 6.37 18.81 -26.30
CA ARG A 78 5.99 20.11 -26.82
C ARG A 78 5.02 20.92 -25.92
N HIS A 79 4.34 20.29 -24.97
CA HIS A 79 3.34 20.92 -24.10
C HIS A 79 3.79 21.17 -22.66
N ILE A 80 4.95 20.64 -22.24
CA ILE A 80 5.49 20.87 -20.90
C ILE A 80 6.14 22.25 -20.82
N THR A 81 5.38 23.24 -20.35
CA THR A 81 5.95 24.52 -19.95
C THR A 81 6.74 24.38 -18.64
N ARG A 82 7.67 25.30 -18.38
CA ARG A 82 8.49 25.30 -17.15
C ARG A 82 7.66 25.32 -15.86
N PHE A 83 6.47 25.91 -15.90
CA PHE A 83 5.52 25.92 -14.77
C PHE A 83 4.89 24.53 -14.55
N VAL A 84 4.40 23.88 -15.63
CA VAL A 84 3.81 22.54 -15.56
C VAL A 84 4.82 21.53 -15.00
N GLY A 85 6.06 21.55 -15.48
CA GLY A 85 7.11 20.68 -14.95
C GLY A 85 7.40 20.92 -13.47
N TRP A 86 7.37 22.16 -13.00
CA TRP A 86 7.57 22.48 -11.58
C TRP A 86 6.40 21.99 -10.70
N VAL A 87 5.16 22.16 -11.17
CA VAL A 87 3.97 21.67 -10.45
C VAL A 87 3.97 20.14 -10.35
N LEU A 88 4.31 19.45 -11.45
CA LEU A 88 4.41 17.99 -11.45
C LEU A 88 5.51 17.51 -10.49
N GLN A 89 6.68 18.14 -10.50
CA GLN A 89 7.74 17.78 -9.54
C GLN A 89 7.31 18.03 -8.09
N LEU A 90 6.65 19.17 -7.81
CA LEU A 90 6.18 19.49 -6.46
C LEU A 90 5.15 18.47 -5.97
N LEU A 91 4.17 18.12 -6.80
CA LEU A 91 3.12 17.17 -6.43
C LEU A 91 3.70 15.77 -6.16
N ARG A 92 4.74 15.37 -6.92
CA ARG A 92 5.44 14.09 -6.71
C ARG A 92 6.14 14.05 -5.34
N VAL A 93 6.88 15.11 -5.02
CA VAL A 93 7.56 15.23 -3.72
C VAL A 93 6.55 15.24 -2.58
N LEU A 94 5.40 15.91 -2.77
CA LEU A 94 4.32 15.91 -1.79
C LEU A 94 3.76 14.50 -1.58
N CYS A 95 3.47 13.76 -2.65
CA CYS A 95 2.98 12.38 -2.55
C CYS A 95 3.98 11.47 -1.83
N TYR A 96 5.28 11.55 -2.14
CA TYR A 96 6.30 10.78 -1.41
C TYR A 96 6.37 11.15 0.07
N ALA A 97 6.26 12.43 0.41
CA ALA A 97 6.20 12.87 1.80
C ALA A 97 4.96 12.30 2.51
N VAL A 98 3.81 12.27 1.84
CA VAL A 98 2.56 11.69 2.34
C VAL A 98 2.68 10.17 2.54
N ILE A 99 3.29 9.43 1.61
CA ILE A 99 3.52 7.98 1.74
C ILE A 99 4.45 7.67 2.92
N CYS A 100 5.54 8.43 3.08
CA CYS A 100 6.41 8.32 4.25
C CYS A 100 5.66 8.63 5.57
N TYR A 101 4.72 9.57 5.53
CA TYR A 101 3.90 9.91 6.68
C TYR A 101 2.84 8.84 6.99
N ALA A 102 2.26 8.21 5.96
CA ALA A 102 1.36 7.07 6.12
C ALA A 102 2.09 5.84 6.69
N PHE A 103 3.35 5.62 6.28
CA PHE A 103 4.22 4.63 6.91
C PHE A 103 4.35 4.85 8.42
N PHE A 104 4.54 6.10 8.85
CA PHE A 104 4.52 6.43 10.28
C PHE A 104 3.17 6.12 10.93
N GLY A 105 2.04 6.36 10.25
CA GLY A 105 0.70 5.98 10.68
C GLY A 105 0.53 4.48 10.95
N TYR A 106 1.05 3.60 10.09
CA TYR A 106 1.03 2.16 10.35
C TYR A 106 1.86 1.79 11.60
N VAL A 107 3.02 2.43 11.79
CA VAL A 107 3.87 2.19 12.97
C VAL A 107 3.17 2.66 14.25
N THR A 108 2.52 3.83 14.25
CA THR A 108 1.78 4.31 15.43
C THR A 108 0.57 3.44 15.72
N LYS A 109 -0.16 2.97 14.69
CA LYS A 109 -1.25 1.99 14.83
C LYS A 109 -0.76 0.72 15.51
N LEU A 110 0.36 0.15 15.05
CA LEU A 110 0.97 -1.04 15.67
C LEU A 110 1.34 -0.79 17.15
N LEU A 111 1.99 0.34 17.45
CA LEU A 111 2.36 0.70 18.82
C LEU A 111 1.14 0.89 19.72
N PHE A 112 0.04 1.42 19.18
CA PHE A 112 -1.22 1.52 19.88
C PHE A 112 -1.81 0.14 20.19
N LEU A 113 -1.83 -0.78 19.23
CA LEU A 113 -2.38 -2.13 19.41
C LEU A 113 -1.57 -2.95 20.43
N MET A 114 -0.30 -2.61 20.67
CA MET A 114 0.49 -3.23 21.75
C MET A 114 0.05 -2.76 23.15
N GLN A 115 -0.72 -1.68 23.26
CA GLN A 115 -1.21 -1.15 24.53
C GLN A 115 -2.56 -1.78 24.88
N VAL A 116 -2.51 -2.98 25.46
CA VAL A 116 -3.70 -3.67 25.97
C VAL A 116 -3.65 -3.86 27.48
N THR A 117 -4.82 -3.87 28.11
CA THR A 117 -4.96 -4.23 29.53
C THR A 117 -5.85 -5.47 29.67
N PRO A 118 -5.51 -6.40 30.58
CA PRO A 118 -6.39 -7.54 30.86
C PRO A 118 -7.75 -7.06 31.36
N PHE A 119 -8.83 -7.60 30.79
CA PHE A 119 -10.19 -7.27 31.18
C PHE A 119 -10.77 -8.39 32.04
N THR A 120 -10.57 -8.31 33.36
CA THR A 120 -10.96 -9.35 34.32
C THR A 120 -12.38 -9.19 34.87
N ALA A 121 -13.07 -8.11 34.52
CA ALA A 121 -14.42 -7.82 35.02
C ALA A 121 -15.49 -8.74 34.43
N VAL A 122 -15.21 -9.40 33.30
CA VAL A 122 -16.15 -10.23 32.55
C VAL A 122 -15.46 -11.51 32.11
N THR A 123 -16.01 -12.66 32.48
CA THR A 123 -15.57 -13.99 32.02
C THR A 123 -16.45 -14.56 30.91
N ASP A 124 -17.61 -13.94 30.66
CA ASP A 124 -18.57 -14.30 29.62
C ASP A 124 -18.87 -13.05 28.78
N LEU A 125 -18.48 -13.06 27.50
CA LEU A 125 -18.65 -11.92 26.59
C LEU A 125 -20.12 -11.45 26.52
N CYS A 126 -21.09 -12.34 26.67
CA CYS A 126 -22.50 -11.96 26.62
C CYS A 126 -22.92 -11.08 27.81
N ALA A 127 -22.19 -11.14 28.93
CA ALA A 127 -22.44 -10.26 30.07
C ALA A 127 -22.06 -8.78 29.79
N SER A 128 -21.22 -8.50 28.79
CA SER A 128 -20.86 -7.13 28.39
C SER A 128 -21.78 -6.52 27.33
N ALA A 129 -22.78 -7.27 26.83
CA ALA A 129 -23.71 -6.84 25.77
C ALA A 129 -24.57 -5.61 26.12
N VAL A 130 -24.63 -5.21 27.40
CA VAL A 130 -25.46 -4.08 27.87
C VAL A 130 -24.66 -2.76 27.94
N GLN A 131 -23.33 -2.81 27.77
CA GLN A 131 -22.46 -1.67 28.06
C GLN A 131 -21.92 -0.93 26.81
N ASN A 132 -22.51 -1.13 25.63
CA ASN A 132 -22.05 -0.56 24.35
C ASN A 132 -20.57 -0.83 24.04
N TRP A 133 -20.10 -2.04 24.36
CA TRP A 133 -18.76 -2.48 23.98
C TRP A 133 -18.80 -3.11 22.59
N ALA A 134 -17.72 -2.95 21.84
CA ALA A 134 -17.49 -3.68 20.61
C ALA A 134 -16.55 -4.87 20.85
N TYR A 135 -16.65 -5.86 19.99
CA TYR A 135 -15.71 -6.95 19.83
C TYR A 135 -14.86 -6.67 18.60
N ALA A 136 -13.54 -6.77 18.72
CA ALA A 136 -12.65 -6.68 17.55
C ALA A 136 -12.60 -8.04 16.87
N THR A 137 -13.27 -8.15 15.73
CA THR A 137 -13.32 -9.38 14.93
C THR A 137 -12.08 -9.56 14.07
N ASP A 138 -11.51 -8.45 13.60
CA ASP A 138 -10.28 -8.38 12.82
C ASP A 138 -9.55 -7.04 13.09
N LEU A 139 -8.41 -6.81 12.43
CA LEU A 139 -7.71 -5.54 12.44
C LEU A 139 -8.62 -4.43 11.89
N ASP A 140 -8.83 -3.38 12.68
CA ASP A 140 -9.71 -2.25 12.38
C ASP A 140 -11.20 -2.60 12.13
N GLN A 141 -11.62 -3.85 12.38
CA GLN A 141 -13.00 -4.27 12.30
C GLN A 141 -13.59 -4.50 13.69
N TYR A 142 -14.63 -3.73 14.02
CA TYR A 142 -15.26 -3.75 15.33
C TYR A 142 -16.77 -3.94 15.19
N GLU A 143 -17.31 -4.96 15.85
CA GLU A 143 -18.73 -5.24 15.87
C GLU A 143 -19.31 -5.03 17.28
N MET A 144 -20.48 -4.40 17.37
CA MET A 144 -21.13 -4.20 18.66
C MET A 144 -21.51 -5.54 19.31
N ILE A 145 -21.19 -5.69 20.59
CA ILE A 145 -21.54 -6.90 21.35
C ILE A 145 -23.03 -6.83 21.66
N THR A 146 -23.80 -7.77 21.10
CA THR A 146 -25.23 -7.91 21.36
C THR A 146 -25.54 -9.30 21.92
N ALA A 147 -26.68 -9.44 22.60
CA ALA A 147 -27.14 -10.74 23.09
C ALA A 147 -27.35 -11.79 21.98
N GLY A 148 -27.47 -11.36 20.71
CA GLY A 148 -27.64 -12.27 19.57
C GLY A 148 -26.32 -12.71 18.90
N THR A 149 -25.22 -11.98 19.10
CA THR A 149 -23.95 -12.21 18.39
C THR A 149 -22.80 -12.60 19.32
N CYS A 150 -22.89 -12.29 20.62
CA CYS A 150 -21.80 -12.52 21.58
C CYS A 150 -21.30 -13.97 21.64
N GLU A 151 -22.19 -14.97 21.57
CA GLU A 151 -21.80 -16.39 21.57
C GLU A 151 -21.07 -16.83 20.29
N SER A 152 -21.29 -16.12 19.18
CA SER A 152 -20.66 -16.44 17.88
C SER A 152 -19.23 -15.89 17.75
N PHE A 153 -18.88 -14.88 18.55
CA PHE A 153 -17.58 -14.22 18.44
C PHE A 153 -16.44 -15.03 19.05
N THR A 154 -16.65 -15.62 20.23
CA THR A 154 -15.63 -16.44 20.88
C THR A 154 -16.21 -17.29 22.01
N SER A 155 -15.51 -18.38 22.32
CA SER A 155 -15.76 -19.25 23.48
C SER A 155 -14.73 -19.05 24.60
N SER A 156 -13.83 -18.09 24.44
CA SER A 156 -12.82 -17.73 25.45
C SER A 156 -13.45 -17.09 26.68
N ASN A 157 -12.77 -17.21 27.82
CA ASN A 157 -13.08 -16.52 29.06
C ASN A 157 -12.02 -15.48 29.46
N GLN A 158 -11.04 -15.25 28.58
CA GLN A 158 -9.96 -14.28 28.76
C GLN A 158 -10.01 -13.24 27.66
N PHE A 159 -10.19 -12.00 28.10
CA PHE A 159 -10.33 -10.84 27.22
C PHE A 159 -9.28 -9.80 27.55
N VAL A 160 -8.84 -9.11 26.51
CA VAL A 160 -8.04 -7.90 26.63
C VAL A 160 -8.81 -6.73 26.05
N ARG A 161 -8.51 -5.54 26.59
CA ARG A 161 -9.08 -4.28 26.13
C ARG A 161 -7.98 -3.41 25.54
N PHE A 162 -8.26 -2.80 24.38
CA PHE A 162 -7.41 -1.77 23.79
C PHE A 162 -7.47 -0.48 24.61
N TYR A 163 -6.30 0.13 24.86
CA TYR A 163 -6.21 1.33 25.67
C TYR A 163 -7.07 2.46 25.11
N GLY A 164 -7.89 3.09 25.97
CA GLY A 164 -8.76 4.21 25.57
C GLY A 164 -9.98 3.85 24.73
N MET A 165 -10.16 2.58 24.33
CA MET A 165 -11.28 2.12 23.51
C MET A 165 -12.23 1.23 24.30
N ASN A 166 -13.53 1.24 23.96
CA ASN A 166 -14.51 0.27 24.48
C ASN A 166 -14.59 -0.95 23.54
N ALA A 167 -13.43 -1.54 23.25
CA ALA A 167 -13.30 -2.70 22.38
C ALA A 167 -12.61 -3.85 23.13
N LEU A 168 -13.18 -5.05 23.03
CA LEU A 168 -12.67 -6.28 23.60
C LEU A 168 -12.23 -7.24 22.51
N VAL A 169 -11.25 -8.08 22.82
CA VAL A 169 -10.88 -9.22 21.98
C VAL A 169 -10.33 -10.33 22.86
N ASP A 170 -10.49 -11.58 22.45
CA ASP A 170 -9.81 -12.68 23.13
C ASP A 170 -8.30 -12.72 22.84
N THR A 171 -7.58 -13.61 23.53
CA THR A 171 -6.11 -13.68 23.44
C THR A 171 -5.60 -14.26 22.11
N ASP A 172 -6.40 -15.07 21.42
CA ASP A 172 -6.04 -15.61 20.10
C ASP A 172 -6.29 -14.55 19.01
N GLY A 173 -7.47 -13.93 19.01
CA GLY A 173 -7.82 -12.81 18.13
C GLY A 173 -6.84 -11.65 18.26
N TYR A 174 -6.46 -11.29 19.49
CA TYR A 174 -5.44 -10.26 19.72
C TYR A 174 -4.11 -10.55 19.02
N ARG A 175 -3.67 -11.82 19.05
CA ARG A 175 -2.41 -12.24 18.40
C ARG A 175 -2.51 -12.16 16.89
N GLU A 176 -3.66 -12.48 16.30
CA GLU A 176 -3.88 -12.35 14.87
C GLU A 176 -3.91 -10.88 14.44
N ILE A 177 -4.63 -10.01 15.17
CA ILE A 177 -4.67 -8.56 14.94
C ILE A 177 -3.25 -7.96 14.97
N LEU A 178 -2.44 -8.33 15.97
CA LEU A 178 -1.05 -7.85 16.04
C LEU A 178 -0.20 -8.34 14.86
N ARG A 179 -0.41 -9.57 14.38
CA ARG A 179 0.33 -10.10 13.23
C ARG A 179 -0.04 -9.36 11.95
N LEU A 180 -1.31 -9.07 11.74
CA LEU A 180 -1.79 -8.27 10.62
C LEU A 180 -1.20 -6.85 10.66
N ALA A 181 -1.23 -6.19 11.82
CA ALA A 181 -0.64 -4.86 11.97
C ALA A 181 0.88 -4.85 11.69
N TRP A 182 1.59 -5.93 12.02
CA TRP A 182 3.00 -6.09 11.62
C TRP A 182 3.16 -6.24 10.11
N VAL A 183 2.25 -6.98 9.45
CA VAL A 183 2.26 -7.15 8.00
C VAL A 183 2.03 -5.82 7.29
N ASP A 184 1.12 -4.97 7.77
CA ASP A 184 0.92 -3.61 7.24
C ASP A 184 2.22 -2.78 7.27
N VAL A 185 2.89 -2.76 8.43
CA VAL A 185 4.16 -2.03 8.61
C VAL A 185 5.25 -2.59 7.69
N ILE A 186 5.37 -3.91 7.60
CA ILE A 186 6.36 -4.55 6.73
C ILE A 186 6.05 -4.22 5.27
N ASN A 187 4.80 -4.34 4.83
CA ASN A 187 4.38 -4.08 3.46
C ASN A 187 4.69 -2.63 3.05
N ALA A 188 4.24 -1.66 3.85
CA ALA A 188 4.50 -0.24 3.57
C ALA A 188 6.01 0.08 3.58
N GLY A 189 6.77 -0.49 4.51
CA GLY A 189 8.23 -0.32 4.57
C GLY A 189 8.95 -0.95 3.38
N VAL A 190 8.51 -2.12 2.91
CA VAL A 190 9.07 -2.78 1.73
C VAL A 190 8.76 -1.95 0.47
N TRP A 191 7.56 -1.40 0.32
CA TRP A 191 7.22 -0.51 -0.80
C TRP A 191 8.11 0.74 -0.86
N LEU A 192 8.32 1.41 0.27
CA LEU A 192 9.28 2.52 0.37
C LEU A 192 10.68 2.11 -0.05
N GLY A 193 11.11 0.92 0.39
CA GLY A 193 12.38 0.35 -0.02
C GLY A 193 12.45 0.04 -1.52
N VAL A 194 11.37 -0.44 -2.15
CA VAL A 194 11.31 -0.72 -3.59
C VAL A 194 11.53 0.59 -4.36
N VAL A 195 10.84 1.67 -3.98
CA VAL A 195 11.06 3.00 -4.56
C VAL A 195 12.51 3.44 -4.39
N ALA A 196 13.06 3.31 -3.19
CA ALA A 196 14.44 3.70 -2.93
C ALA A 196 15.45 2.92 -3.80
N VAL A 197 15.26 1.61 -3.97
CA VAL A 197 16.11 0.77 -4.83
C VAL A 197 15.97 1.18 -6.29
N LEU A 198 14.75 1.43 -6.77
CA LEU A 198 14.52 1.89 -8.15
C LEU A 198 15.15 3.26 -8.41
N GLU A 199 15.03 4.21 -7.49
CA GLU A 199 15.66 5.53 -7.62
C GLU A 199 17.19 5.45 -7.59
N MET A 200 17.76 4.61 -6.72
CA MET A 200 19.19 4.35 -6.68
C MET A 200 19.69 3.75 -8.00
N ASP A 201 18.96 2.79 -8.57
CA ASP A 201 19.31 2.19 -9.86
C ASP A 201 19.34 3.22 -10.98
N VAL A 202 18.31 4.07 -11.08
CA VAL A 202 18.26 5.14 -12.10
C VAL A 202 19.45 6.08 -11.96
N GLN A 203 19.78 6.49 -10.73
CA GLN A 203 20.94 7.37 -10.47
C GLN A 203 22.28 6.70 -10.81
N LEU A 204 22.44 5.42 -10.45
CA LEU A 204 23.67 4.67 -10.73
C LEU A 204 23.82 4.35 -12.22
N GLN A 205 22.72 4.10 -12.93
CA GLN A 205 22.70 3.90 -14.37
C GLN A 205 23.08 5.19 -15.11
N THR A 206 22.56 6.34 -14.67
CA THR A 206 22.91 7.67 -15.23
C THR A 206 24.39 8.00 -15.05
N ARG A 207 25.03 7.45 -14.01
CA ARG A 207 26.46 7.61 -13.74
C ARG A 207 27.32 6.49 -14.35
N GLU A 208 26.74 5.59 -15.14
CA GLU A 208 27.37 4.39 -15.72
C GLU A 208 28.00 3.43 -14.69
N ARG A 209 27.55 3.49 -13.42
CA ARG A 209 28.09 2.68 -12.31
C ARG A 209 27.28 1.43 -12.00
N LEU A 210 26.12 1.26 -12.63
CA LEU A 210 25.25 0.10 -12.41
C LEU A 210 25.73 -1.12 -13.23
N HIS A 211 26.89 -1.67 -12.87
CA HIS A 211 27.48 -2.81 -13.57
C HIS A 211 28.02 -3.87 -12.60
N GLY A 212 28.02 -5.14 -13.03
CA GLY A 212 28.63 -6.26 -12.32
C GLY A 212 27.98 -6.54 -10.95
N ARG A 213 28.76 -6.41 -9.86
CA ARG A 213 28.32 -6.76 -8.51
C ARG A 213 27.18 -5.88 -7.99
N ILE A 214 27.19 -4.58 -8.32
CA ILE A 214 26.18 -3.63 -7.84
C ILE A 214 24.82 -3.95 -8.45
N GLN A 215 24.79 -4.23 -9.76
CA GLN A 215 23.57 -4.64 -10.47
C GLN A 215 23.02 -5.96 -9.93
N THR A 216 23.89 -6.93 -9.63
CA THR A 216 23.49 -8.21 -9.04
C THR A 216 22.87 -8.04 -7.66
N LEU A 217 23.46 -7.17 -6.83
CA LEU A 217 22.95 -6.87 -5.49
C LEU A 217 21.58 -6.18 -5.55
N SER A 218 21.41 -5.20 -6.44
CA SER A 218 20.13 -4.50 -6.63
C SER A 218 19.03 -5.46 -7.09
N ASN A 219 19.32 -6.31 -8.08
CA ASN A 219 18.37 -7.33 -8.54
C ASN A 219 17.99 -8.31 -7.42
N CYS A 220 18.97 -8.78 -6.64
CA CYS A 220 18.71 -9.63 -5.48
C CYS A 220 17.80 -8.94 -4.46
N ALA A 221 18.07 -7.67 -4.15
CA ALA A 221 17.23 -6.89 -3.24
C ALA A 221 15.78 -6.78 -3.76
N LYS A 222 15.58 -6.45 -5.04
CA LYS A 222 14.24 -6.42 -5.65
C LYS A 222 13.52 -7.76 -5.54
N TYR A 223 14.19 -8.87 -5.83
CA TYR A 223 13.58 -10.21 -5.71
C TYR A 223 13.14 -10.52 -4.28
N VAL A 224 13.97 -10.19 -3.28
CA VAL A 224 13.60 -10.36 -1.87
C VAL A 224 12.39 -9.51 -1.52
N MET A 225 12.37 -8.24 -1.95
CA MET A 225 11.30 -7.29 -1.64
C MET A 225 9.98 -7.69 -2.28
N TYR A 226 9.96 -8.01 -3.58
CA TYR A 226 8.76 -8.50 -4.24
C TYR A 226 8.27 -9.84 -3.67
N SER A 227 9.19 -10.70 -3.19
CA SER A 227 8.80 -11.93 -2.48
C SER A 227 8.12 -11.62 -1.14
N LEU A 228 8.63 -10.65 -0.38
CA LEU A 228 8.00 -10.20 0.86
C LEU A 228 6.61 -9.60 0.63
N LEU A 229 6.46 -8.75 -0.40
CA LEU A 229 5.17 -8.19 -0.80
C LEU A 229 4.17 -9.28 -1.20
N PHE A 230 4.62 -10.28 -1.96
CA PHE A 230 3.78 -11.42 -2.33
C PHE A 230 3.37 -12.24 -1.10
N LEU A 231 4.27 -12.48 -0.15
CA LEU A 231 3.96 -13.18 1.09
C LEU A 231 2.96 -12.39 1.95
N ALA A 232 3.06 -11.06 1.99
CA ALA A 232 2.09 -10.20 2.67
C ALA A 232 0.70 -10.32 2.03
N ALA A 233 0.61 -10.23 0.69
CA ALA A 233 -0.63 -10.45 -0.05
C ALA A 233 -1.27 -11.81 0.27
N VAL A 234 -0.48 -12.89 0.22
CA VAL A 234 -0.96 -14.24 0.58
C VAL A 234 -1.44 -14.29 2.03
N TYR A 235 -0.74 -13.63 2.95
CA TYR A 235 -1.12 -13.61 4.36
C TYR A 235 -2.48 -12.93 4.58
N TRP A 236 -2.71 -11.74 4.03
CA TRP A 236 -4.02 -11.09 4.08
C TRP A 236 -5.12 -11.97 3.49
N GLY A 237 -4.87 -12.63 2.35
CA GLY A 237 -5.85 -13.51 1.72
C GLY A 237 -6.30 -14.71 2.58
N PHE A 238 -5.51 -15.11 3.58
CA PHE A 238 -5.88 -16.17 4.54
C PHE A 238 -6.34 -15.67 5.91
N LYS A 239 -5.86 -14.49 6.33
CA LYS A 239 -5.91 -14.06 7.73
C LYS A 239 -6.43 -12.66 7.97
N GLY A 240 -6.43 -11.80 6.96
CA GLY A 240 -6.91 -10.43 7.08
C GLY A 240 -8.13 -10.20 6.19
N ASP A 241 -8.39 -8.93 5.92
CA ASP A 241 -9.52 -8.54 5.10
C ASP A 241 -9.26 -8.73 3.60
N PHE A 242 -10.34 -8.91 2.85
CA PHE A 242 -10.29 -9.05 1.40
C PHE A 242 -9.73 -7.79 0.71
N VAL A 243 -10.03 -6.59 1.24
CA VAL A 243 -9.59 -5.32 0.66
C VAL A 243 -8.07 -5.22 0.67
N ASP A 244 -7.41 -5.60 1.76
CA ASP A 244 -5.94 -5.59 1.88
C ASP A 244 -5.28 -6.52 0.85
N PHE A 245 -5.77 -7.76 0.75
CA PHE A 245 -5.30 -8.73 -0.25
C PHE A 245 -5.49 -8.19 -1.67
N TRP A 246 -6.69 -7.67 -1.95
CA TRP A 246 -7.07 -7.17 -3.27
C TRP A 246 -6.22 -5.99 -3.70
N ASP A 247 -5.97 -5.04 -2.80
CA ASP A 247 -5.09 -3.90 -3.04
C ASP A 247 -3.65 -4.33 -3.32
N ALA A 248 -3.09 -5.17 -2.44
CA ALA A 248 -1.73 -5.68 -2.62
C ALA A 248 -1.55 -6.45 -3.94
N PHE A 249 -2.55 -7.24 -4.32
CA PHE A 249 -2.57 -7.94 -5.60
C PHE A 249 -2.57 -6.96 -6.78
N LEU A 250 -3.43 -5.95 -6.78
CA LEU A 250 -3.50 -4.96 -7.84
C LEU A 250 -2.20 -4.16 -7.97
N TRP A 251 -1.56 -3.79 -6.84
CA TRP A 251 -0.28 -3.10 -6.87
C TRP A 251 0.86 -3.95 -7.42
N LEU A 252 0.95 -5.22 -7.03
CA LEU A 252 1.93 -6.15 -7.61
C LEU A 252 1.73 -6.29 -9.13
N VAL A 253 0.48 -6.44 -9.57
CA VAL A 253 0.13 -6.49 -10.99
C VAL A 253 0.54 -5.19 -11.68
N ALA A 254 0.17 -4.03 -11.14
CA ALA A 254 0.49 -2.72 -11.70
C ALA A 254 2.01 -2.51 -11.86
N PHE A 255 2.80 -2.82 -10.84
CA PHE A 255 4.26 -2.67 -10.87
C PHE A 255 4.93 -3.62 -11.87
N VAL A 256 4.48 -4.88 -11.96
CA VAL A 256 4.98 -5.82 -12.98
C VAL A 256 4.77 -5.25 -14.39
N PHE A 257 3.61 -4.63 -14.65
CA PHE A 257 3.35 -4.00 -15.96
C PHE A 257 4.21 -2.77 -16.21
N ILE A 258 4.45 -1.94 -15.19
CA ILE A 258 5.36 -0.78 -15.31
C ILE A 258 6.78 -1.26 -15.63
N GLU A 259 7.29 -2.26 -14.92
CA GLU A 259 8.63 -2.80 -15.17
C GLU A 259 8.76 -3.47 -16.55
N LEU A 260 7.77 -4.26 -16.97
CA LEU A 260 7.78 -4.90 -18.29
C LEU A 260 7.77 -3.87 -19.43
N ASN A 261 7.01 -2.78 -19.29
CA ASN A 261 7.01 -1.69 -20.27
C ASN A 261 8.38 -0.99 -20.33
N VAL A 262 9.02 -0.74 -19.19
CA VAL A 262 10.36 -0.11 -19.13
C VAL A 262 11.42 -1.00 -19.79
N VAL A 263 11.37 -2.32 -19.56
CA VAL A 263 12.30 -3.28 -20.17
C VAL A 263 12.16 -3.31 -21.70
N GLN A 264 10.93 -3.25 -22.22
CA GLN A 264 10.69 -3.21 -23.67
C GLN A 264 11.33 -1.96 -24.30
N TRP A 265 11.19 -0.79 -23.68
CA TRP A 265 11.79 0.46 -24.18
C TRP A 265 13.33 0.40 -24.20
N GLN A 266 13.95 -0.16 -23.16
CA GLN A 266 15.42 -0.34 -23.14
C GLN A 266 15.91 -1.23 -24.30
N GLN A 267 15.16 -2.28 -24.64
CA GLN A 267 15.51 -3.17 -25.76
C GLN A 267 15.35 -2.48 -27.13
N GLU A 268 14.35 -1.60 -27.27
CA GLU A 268 14.13 -0.83 -28.49
C GLU A 268 15.24 0.21 -28.69
N ASP A 269 15.62 0.94 -27.64
CA ASP A 269 16.72 1.90 -27.67
C ASP A 269 18.06 1.24 -28.02
N GLU A 270 18.35 0.07 -27.44
CA GLU A 270 19.56 -0.70 -27.78
C GLU A 270 19.56 -1.17 -29.25
N ARG A 271 18.41 -1.58 -29.79
CA ARG A 271 18.29 -1.97 -31.20
C ARG A 271 18.46 -0.77 -32.12
N ALA A 272 17.81 0.36 -31.82
CA ALA A 272 17.93 1.59 -32.58
C ALA A 272 19.39 2.12 -32.56
N ALA A 273 20.07 2.06 -31.41
CA ALA A 273 21.48 2.41 -31.29
C ALA A 273 22.39 1.49 -32.12
N LYS A 274 22.13 0.17 -32.12
CA LYS A 274 22.87 -0.80 -32.94
C LYS A 274 22.62 -0.61 -34.44
N GLU A 275 21.38 -0.33 -34.85
CA GLU A 275 21.03 -0.06 -36.25
C GLU A 275 21.66 1.25 -36.75
N THR A 276 21.64 2.31 -35.93
CA THR A 276 22.27 3.60 -36.27
C THR A 276 23.80 3.47 -36.32
N GLY A 277 24.40 2.72 -35.40
CA GLY A 277 25.84 2.42 -35.40
C GLY A 277 26.27 1.54 -36.59
N ALA A 278 25.44 0.57 -36.99
CA ALA A 278 25.69 -0.27 -38.16
C ALA A 278 25.57 0.53 -39.48
N ALA A 279 24.62 1.46 -39.58
CA ALA A 279 24.49 2.35 -40.74
C ALA A 279 25.71 3.26 -40.92
N LEU A 280 26.24 3.83 -39.82
CA LEU A 280 27.44 4.68 -39.85
C LEU A 280 28.73 3.93 -40.21
N LEU A 281 28.79 2.62 -40.00
CA LEU A 281 29.93 1.76 -40.37
C LEU A 281 29.81 1.15 -41.77
N GLY A 282 28.62 1.17 -42.37
CA GLY A 282 28.37 0.65 -43.73
C GLY A 282 28.65 1.65 -44.86
N ASP A 283 28.78 2.94 -44.54
CA ASP A 283 29.04 4.04 -45.49
C ASP A 283 30.52 4.48 -45.55
N ALA A 284 31.44 3.71 -44.93
CA ALA A 284 32.91 3.93 -44.95
C ALA A 284 33.62 2.87 -45.82
#